data_AF-A0A7H8JQ18-F1
#
_entry.id   AF-A0A7H8JQ18-F1
#
_cell.length_a   1.000
_cell.length_b   1.000
_cell.length_c   1.000
_cell.angle_alpha   90.00
_cell.angle_beta   90.00
_cell.angle_gamma   90.00
#
_symmetry.space_group_name_H-M   'P 1'
#
loop_
_entity.id
_entity.type
_entity.pdbx_description
1 polymer ?
#
loop_
_entity_poly.entity_id
_entity_poly.type
_entity_poly.pdbx_seq_one_letter_code
_entity_poly.pdbx_strand_id
1 'polypeptide(L)'
;MSAGILTPDWAPFYAAVPRSLFLPETIWPFDMDKGSSVTVSRATDPETWQDYALADVPIVTQWDDGEHTGHDPGTVPTSSASMPSVVFSMLSALDVQAGHRVLEIGTGTGWSAALLAHRLGPGNITTLEVDPALSERARGALRRAGYAVGAVCADGALGYPRRAPYPRIIATCAVRAIPPAWIEQCAPGGVIVTPWGTHWGNGDAVVKLVTAANGRSATGHFVGPVEFMKLRDQRQPPVQHKDYVTPDAEREERTSSLTADEFLGDRFDPLQFALGLRVPQCVRVVATPEDGRQPVWLYSLADRSWACALFKGQQPTQVWESGPRRLWAEVESSCAWWNSHGKPAHDRFGLTVTPHEQTAWLDSPDNHWPV
;
A
#
# COMPACT_ATOMS: atom_id res chain seq x y z
N MET A 1 8.60 1.30 -23.47
CA MET A 1 8.44 -0.08 -22.96
C MET A 1 9.80 -0.60 -22.48
N SER A 2 10.20 -0.20 -21.27
CA SER A 2 11.45 -0.62 -20.64
C SER A 2 11.30 -0.63 -19.13
N ALA A 3 10.68 -1.70 -18.62
CA ALA A 3 10.88 -2.30 -17.31
C ALA A 3 10.24 -3.69 -17.41
N GLY A 4 10.99 -4.76 -17.15
CA GLY A 4 10.59 -6.16 -17.38
C GLY A 4 9.51 -6.69 -16.43
N ILE A 5 8.41 -5.95 -16.27
CA ILE A 5 7.34 -6.21 -15.31
C ILE A 5 6.08 -6.75 -16.00
N LEU A 6 5.88 -6.43 -17.28
CA LEU A 6 4.86 -7.09 -18.10
C LEU A 6 5.42 -8.46 -18.54
N THR A 7 5.02 -9.52 -17.85
CA THR A 7 5.38 -10.87 -18.29
C THR A 7 4.77 -11.12 -19.68
N PRO A 8 5.42 -11.94 -20.54
CA PRO A 8 4.90 -12.23 -21.89
C PRO A 8 3.44 -12.73 -21.89
N ASP A 9 2.99 -13.37 -20.82
CA ASP A 9 1.62 -13.88 -20.66
C ASP A 9 0.57 -12.75 -20.51
N TRP A 10 0.94 -11.57 -20.00
CA TRP A 10 0.01 -10.44 -19.83
C TRP A 10 0.03 -9.43 -20.98
N ALA A 11 1.05 -9.44 -21.83
CA ALA A 11 1.19 -8.47 -22.92
C ALA A 11 -0.01 -8.41 -23.89
N PRO A 12 -0.60 -9.55 -24.33
CA PRO A 12 -1.79 -9.51 -25.18
C PRO A 12 -3.01 -8.87 -24.48
N PHE A 13 -3.12 -9.04 -23.16
CA PHE A 13 -4.23 -8.53 -22.36
C PHE A 13 -4.12 -7.02 -22.14
N TYR A 14 -2.90 -6.50 -21.94
CA TYR A 14 -2.68 -5.05 -21.88
C TYR A 14 -3.12 -4.35 -23.18
N ALA A 15 -2.77 -4.91 -24.34
CA ALA A 15 -3.17 -4.36 -25.63
C ALA A 15 -4.68 -4.43 -25.87
N ALA A 16 -5.35 -5.48 -25.36
CA ALA A 16 -6.79 -5.68 -25.52
C ALA A 16 -7.66 -4.83 -24.58
N VAL A 17 -7.09 -4.29 -23.49
CA VAL A 17 -7.80 -3.48 -22.50
C VAL A 17 -7.11 -2.12 -22.32
N PRO A 18 -7.34 -1.15 -23.24
CA PRO A 18 -6.68 0.15 -23.16
C PRO A 18 -7.06 0.90 -21.87
N ARG A 19 -6.04 1.28 -21.08
CA ARG A 19 -6.20 2.04 -19.82
C ARG A 19 -6.99 3.34 -20.01
N SER A 20 -6.84 3.98 -21.17
CA SER A 20 -7.53 5.24 -21.53
C SER A 20 -9.06 5.15 -21.52
N LEU A 21 -9.65 3.96 -21.71
CA LEU A 21 -11.12 3.78 -21.67
C LEU A 21 -11.70 3.91 -20.25
N PHE A 22 -10.86 3.79 -19.23
CA PHE A 22 -11.26 3.77 -17.81
C PHE A 22 -10.91 5.05 -17.07
N LEU A 23 -10.10 5.92 -17.66
CA LEU A 23 -9.69 7.18 -17.06
C LEU A 23 -10.76 8.27 -17.24
N PRO A 24 -10.98 9.13 -16.22
CA PRO A 24 -11.83 10.32 -16.34
C PRO A 24 -11.27 11.35 -17.32
N GLU A 25 -12.07 12.38 -17.59
CA GLU A 25 -11.69 13.51 -18.44
C GLU A 25 -10.50 14.28 -17.84
N THR A 26 -10.57 14.63 -16.55
CA THR A 26 -9.48 15.24 -15.79
C THR A 26 -8.77 14.18 -14.98
N ILE A 27 -7.45 14.13 -15.10
CA ILE A 27 -6.57 13.22 -14.39
C ILE A 27 -5.44 13.99 -13.70
N TRP A 28 -4.90 13.41 -12.62
CA TRP A 28 -3.74 13.95 -11.91
C TRP A 28 -2.58 12.95 -11.91
N PRO A 29 -1.87 12.77 -13.04
CA PRO A 29 -0.67 11.94 -13.11
C PRO A 29 0.43 12.43 -12.16
N PHE A 30 1.18 11.50 -11.59
CA PHE A 30 2.36 11.80 -10.81
C PHE A 30 3.56 12.07 -11.72
N ASP A 31 4.11 13.27 -11.66
CA ASP A 31 5.34 13.68 -12.31
C ASP A 31 6.52 13.12 -11.49
N MET A 32 7.15 12.06 -12.00
CA MET A 32 8.22 11.34 -11.31
C MET A 32 9.46 12.20 -11.08
N ASP A 33 9.71 13.19 -11.95
CA ASP A 33 10.87 14.09 -11.85
C ASP A 33 10.64 15.17 -10.80
N LYS A 34 9.41 15.70 -10.72
CA LYS A 34 9.04 16.74 -9.74
C LYS A 34 8.61 16.19 -8.39
N GLY A 35 8.29 14.90 -8.31
CA GLY A 35 7.78 14.27 -7.10
C GLY A 35 6.39 14.77 -6.68
N SER A 36 5.57 15.25 -7.63
CA SER A 36 4.24 15.82 -7.36
C SER A 36 3.25 15.48 -8.46
N SER A 37 1.94 15.58 -8.17
CA SER A 37 0.91 15.37 -9.20
C SER A 37 0.66 16.66 -9.99
N VAL A 38 0.39 16.53 -11.29
CA VAL A 38 0.02 17.65 -12.16
C VAL A 38 -1.37 17.43 -12.75
N THR A 39 -2.12 18.49 -13.04
CA THR A 39 -3.45 18.34 -13.65
C THR A 39 -3.35 18.27 -15.16
N VAL A 40 -4.04 17.29 -15.76
CA VAL A 40 -4.17 17.15 -17.21
C VAL A 40 -5.64 16.86 -17.55
N SER A 41 -6.22 17.63 -18.47
CA SER A 41 -7.59 17.44 -18.94
C SER A 41 -7.63 17.05 -20.41
N ARG A 42 -8.39 15.99 -20.72
CA ARG A 42 -8.59 15.54 -22.10
C ARG A 42 -9.24 16.61 -22.98
N ALA A 43 -10.07 17.49 -22.41
CA ALA A 43 -10.77 18.51 -23.16
C ALA A 43 -9.85 19.65 -23.62
N THR A 44 -8.84 19.99 -22.82
CA THR A 44 -7.93 21.12 -23.09
C THR A 44 -6.58 20.68 -23.64
N ASP A 45 -6.12 19.48 -23.29
CA ASP A 45 -4.83 18.92 -23.69
C ASP A 45 -4.95 17.40 -23.96
N PRO A 46 -5.61 17.01 -25.07
CA PRO A 46 -5.88 15.60 -25.38
C PRO A 46 -4.61 14.78 -25.66
N GLU A 47 -3.55 15.41 -26.18
CA GLU A 47 -2.29 14.73 -26.50
C GLU A 47 -1.55 14.33 -25.23
N THR A 48 -1.27 15.28 -24.33
CA THR A 48 -0.64 14.99 -23.03
C THR A 48 -1.49 14.04 -22.19
N TRP A 49 -2.82 14.20 -22.24
CA TRP A 49 -3.74 13.29 -21.56
C TRP A 49 -3.57 11.85 -22.05
N GLN A 50 -3.47 11.66 -23.37
CA GLN A 50 -3.30 10.35 -24.00
C GLN A 50 -1.92 9.75 -23.69
N ASP A 51 -0.87 10.57 -23.65
CA ASP A 51 0.48 10.14 -23.29
C ASP A 51 0.50 9.59 -21.85
N TYR A 52 -0.09 10.31 -20.90
CA TYR A 52 -0.20 9.82 -19.52
C TYR A 52 -1.06 8.56 -19.40
N ALA A 53 -2.13 8.44 -20.20
CA ALA A 53 -2.95 7.24 -20.20
C ALA A 53 -2.17 5.97 -20.61
N LEU A 54 -1.12 6.13 -21.43
CA LEU A 54 -0.23 5.06 -21.88
C LEU A 54 1.02 4.89 -21.00
N ALA A 55 1.40 5.94 -20.26
CA ALA A 55 2.59 5.96 -19.44
C ALA A 55 2.53 4.99 -18.24
N ASP A 56 3.71 4.49 -17.85
CA ASP A 56 3.88 3.67 -16.65
C ASP A 56 4.02 4.55 -15.39
N VAL A 57 2.96 5.29 -15.08
CA VAL A 57 2.88 6.16 -13.89
C VAL A 57 1.54 5.97 -13.17
N PRO A 58 1.49 6.17 -11.84
CA PRO A 58 0.23 6.25 -11.13
C PRO A 58 -0.50 7.55 -11.50
N ILE A 59 -1.83 7.48 -11.55
CA ILE A 59 -2.69 8.62 -11.90
C ILE A 59 -3.76 8.74 -10.84
N VAL A 60 -3.75 9.82 -10.06
CA VAL A 60 -4.83 10.09 -9.11
C VAL A 60 -6.11 10.42 -9.89
N THR A 61 -7.25 9.91 -9.42
CA THR A 61 -8.56 10.03 -10.05
C THR A 61 -9.66 10.52 -9.11
N GLN A 62 -9.34 10.66 -7.81
CA GLN A 62 -10.16 11.28 -6.78
C GLN A 62 -9.25 11.81 -5.66
N TRP A 63 -9.58 13.00 -5.16
CA TRP A 63 -8.96 13.63 -3.99
C TRP A 63 -10.02 13.83 -2.91
N ASP A 64 -9.58 13.84 -1.65
CA ASP A 64 -10.36 14.28 -0.48
C ASP A 64 -11.73 13.58 -0.38
N ASP A 65 -11.75 12.26 -0.59
CA ASP A 65 -12.95 11.39 -0.60
C ASP A 65 -14.08 11.90 -1.50
N GLY A 66 -13.73 12.61 -2.57
CA GLY A 66 -14.66 13.17 -3.55
C GLY A 66 -15.17 14.57 -3.21
N GLU A 67 -14.72 15.18 -2.11
CA GLU A 67 -15.06 16.56 -1.75
C GLU A 67 -14.29 17.60 -2.57
N HIS A 68 -13.17 17.19 -3.17
CA HIS A 68 -12.37 18.05 -4.02
C HIS A 68 -13.10 18.38 -5.33
N THR A 69 -13.35 19.68 -5.56
CA THR A 69 -14.02 20.22 -6.76
C THR A 69 -13.12 21.10 -7.62
N GLY A 70 -11.85 21.26 -7.23
CA GLY A 70 -10.87 22.10 -7.91
C GLY A 70 -10.28 21.48 -9.17
N HIS A 71 -9.51 22.29 -9.89
CA HIS A 71 -8.70 21.83 -11.03
C HIS A 71 -7.35 21.26 -10.56
N ASP A 72 -6.69 21.96 -9.64
CA ASP A 72 -5.36 21.58 -9.14
C ASP A 72 -5.45 20.36 -8.20
N PRO A 73 -4.36 19.61 -7.96
CA PRO A 73 -4.36 18.49 -7.03
C PRO A 73 -4.95 18.85 -5.66
N GLY A 74 -5.77 17.96 -5.09
CA GLY A 74 -6.30 18.10 -3.74
C GLY A 74 -5.28 17.76 -2.64
N THR A 75 -5.76 17.53 -1.42
CA THR A 75 -4.87 17.33 -0.26
C THR A 75 -4.47 15.87 -0.10
N VAL A 76 -5.44 14.96 -0.11
CA VAL A 76 -5.24 13.52 0.12
C VAL A 76 -5.78 12.74 -1.07
N PRO A 77 -4.94 11.97 -1.79
CA PRO A 77 -5.41 11.16 -2.90
C PRO A 77 -6.21 10.00 -2.33
N THR A 78 -7.42 9.77 -2.86
CA THR A 78 -8.38 8.79 -2.32
C THR A 78 -8.81 7.72 -3.33
N SER A 79 -8.47 7.93 -4.61
CA SER A 79 -8.51 6.90 -5.65
C SER A 79 -7.47 7.17 -6.73
N SER A 80 -6.91 6.12 -7.32
CA SER A 80 -6.01 6.23 -8.47
C SER A 80 -6.24 5.10 -9.46
N ALA A 81 -5.87 5.35 -10.72
CA ALA A 81 -5.44 4.30 -11.60
C ALA A 81 -3.98 3.97 -11.27
N SER A 82 -3.74 2.82 -10.66
CA SER A 82 -2.40 2.35 -10.29
C SER A 82 -1.46 2.31 -11.50
N MET A 83 -0.16 2.42 -11.20
CA MET A 83 0.92 2.29 -12.19
C MET A 83 0.83 0.92 -12.90
N PRO A 84 0.78 0.86 -14.24
CA PRO A 84 0.65 -0.38 -15.00
C PRO A 84 1.61 -1.50 -14.57
N SER A 85 2.89 -1.21 -14.38
CA SER A 85 3.86 -2.19 -13.91
C SER A 85 3.49 -2.78 -12.56
N VAL A 86 3.03 -1.98 -11.60
CA VAL A 86 2.55 -2.48 -10.30
C VAL A 86 1.31 -3.34 -10.46
N VAL A 87 0.36 -2.97 -11.34
CA VAL A 87 -0.81 -3.80 -11.63
C VAL A 87 -0.37 -5.18 -12.14
N PHE A 88 0.54 -5.23 -13.11
CA PHE A 88 0.99 -6.49 -13.69
C PHE A 88 1.86 -7.33 -12.75
N SER A 89 2.67 -6.70 -11.88
CA SER A 89 3.42 -7.44 -10.86
C SER A 89 2.48 -8.12 -9.85
N MET A 90 1.43 -7.43 -9.40
CA MET A 90 0.42 -7.99 -8.50
C MET A 90 -0.43 -9.07 -9.18
N LEU A 91 -0.81 -8.88 -10.45
CA LEU A 91 -1.52 -9.91 -11.23
C LEU A 91 -0.65 -11.15 -11.47
N SER A 92 0.66 -10.97 -11.67
CA SER A 92 1.62 -12.08 -11.75
C SER A 92 1.74 -12.82 -10.42
N ALA A 93 1.78 -12.10 -9.29
CA ALA A 93 1.81 -12.70 -7.96
C ALA A 93 0.51 -13.48 -7.65
N LEU A 94 -0.62 -12.98 -8.13
CA LEU A 94 -1.94 -13.59 -7.98
C LEU A 94 -2.05 -14.92 -8.74
N ASP A 95 -1.30 -15.08 -9.84
CA ASP A 95 -1.23 -16.32 -10.62
C ASP A 95 -2.63 -16.85 -10.99
N VAL A 96 -3.38 -16.03 -11.73
CA VAL A 96 -4.74 -16.36 -12.19
C VAL A 96 -4.71 -17.22 -13.44
N GLN A 97 -5.61 -18.19 -13.49
CA GLN A 97 -5.80 -19.07 -14.62
C GLN A 97 -7.22 -18.90 -15.17
N ALA A 98 -7.43 -19.22 -16.45
CA ALA A 98 -8.74 -19.17 -17.06
C ALA A 98 -9.77 -19.97 -16.23
N GLY A 99 -10.96 -19.40 -16.01
CA GLY A 99 -11.99 -20.03 -15.18
C GLY A 99 -11.85 -19.83 -13.67
N HIS A 100 -10.73 -19.29 -13.15
CA HIS A 100 -10.64 -18.93 -11.74
C HIS A 100 -11.69 -17.87 -11.38
N ARG A 101 -12.39 -18.08 -10.26
CA ARG A 101 -13.22 -17.04 -9.67
C ARG A 101 -12.36 -16.08 -8.84
N VAL A 102 -12.41 -14.79 -9.16
CA VAL A 102 -11.61 -13.76 -8.49
C VAL A 102 -12.50 -12.79 -7.72
N LEU A 103 -12.09 -12.46 -6.50
CA LEU A 103 -12.56 -11.28 -5.77
C LEU A 103 -11.50 -10.18 -5.85
N GLU A 104 -11.89 -9.01 -6.35
CA GLU A 104 -11.08 -7.80 -6.30
C GLU A 104 -11.64 -6.82 -5.27
N ILE A 105 -10.78 -6.24 -4.44
CA ILE A 105 -11.12 -5.19 -3.46
C ILE A 105 -10.47 -3.88 -3.90
N GLY A 106 -11.28 -2.89 -4.27
CA GLY A 106 -10.85 -1.59 -4.79
C GLY A 106 -11.06 -1.46 -6.29
N THR A 107 -12.31 -1.45 -6.76
CA THR A 107 -12.60 -1.30 -8.20
C THR A 107 -11.97 -0.05 -8.81
N GLY A 108 -12.01 1.10 -8.12
CA GLY A 108 -11.44 2.36 -8.59
C GLY A 108 -11.98 2.75 -9.97
N THR A 109 -11.13 2.75 -10.99
CA THR A 109 -11.52 3.04 -12.38
C THR A 109 -12.17 1.86 -13.10
N GLY A 110 -11.98 0.63 -12.62
CA GLY A 110 -12.44 -0.62 -13.24
C GLY A 110 -11.45 -1.23 -14.25
N TRP A 111 -10.26 -0.65 -14.45
CA TRP A 111 -9.30 -1.16 -15.44
C TRP A 111 -8.73 -2.54 -15.06
N SER A 112 -8.28 -2.73 -13.82
CA SER A 112 -7.80 -4.03 -13.31
C SER A 112 -8.90 -5.10 -13.38
N ALA A 113 -10.14 -4.73 -13.04
CA ALA A 113 -11.29 -5.60 -13.19
C ALA A 113 -11.52 -6.05 -14.64
N ALA A 114 -11.35 -5.16 -15.61
CA ALA A 114 -11.48 -5.48 -17.03
C ALA A 114 -10.35 -6.39 -17.53
N LEU A 115 -9.11 -6.16 -17.11
CA LEU A 115 -7.97 -7.05 -17.39
C LEU A 115 -8.25 -8.48 -16.88
N LEU A 116 -8.71 -8.59 -15.64
CA LEU A 116 -9.10 -9.87 -15.05
C LEU A 116 -10.30 -10.49 -15.77
N ALA A 117 -11.34 -9.72 -16.11
CA ALA A 117 -12.48 -10.23 -16.86
C ALA A 117 -12.07 -10.80 -18.22
N HIS A 118 -11.16 -10.11 -18.92
CA HIS A 118 -10.63 -10.58 -20.20
C HIS A 118 -9.82 -11.87 -20.06
N ARG A 119 -9.01 -11.99 -19.00
CA ARG A 119 -8.17 -13.17 -18.73
C ARG A 119 -8.96 -14.39 -18.26
N LEU A 120 -9.92 -14.19 -17.37
CA LEU A 120 -10.63 -15.26 -16.66
C LEU A 120 -11.83 -15.80 -17.45
N GLY A 121 -12.37 -15.00 -18.37
CA GLY A 121 -13.63 -15.23 -19.05
C GLY A 121 -14.83 -14.58 -18.34
N PRO A 122 -15.97 -14.44 -19.04
CA PRO A 122 -17.15 -13.72 -18.56
C PRO A 122 -17.67 -14.25 -17.22
N GLY A 123 -18.04 -13.34 -16.32
CA GLY A 123 -18.66 -13.68 -15.05
C GLY A 123 -17.71 -14.23 -13.98
N ASN A 124 -16.42 -14.37 -14.24
CA ASN A 124 -15.47 -14.96 -13.27
C ASN A 124 -14.86 -13.95 -12.27
N ILE A 125 -15.22 -12.68 -12.35
CA ILE A 125 -14.76 -11.65 -11.41
C ILE A 125 -15.93 -10.97 -10.70
N THR A 126 -15.75 -10.73 -9.40
CA THR A 126 -16.47 -9.72 -8.62
C THR A 126 -15.48 -8.69 -8.11
N THR A 127 -15.83 -7.41 -8.25
CA THR A 127 -15.00 -6.29 -7.78
C THR A 127 -15.82 -5.41 -6.84
N LEU A 128 -15.21 -4.98 -5.73
CA LEU A 128 -15.85 -4.20 -4.68
C LEU A 128 -15.29 -2.78 -4.64
N GLU A 129 -16.18 -1.80 -4.55
CA GLU A 129 -15.84 -0.39 -4.35
C GLU A 129 -16.68 0.17 -3.20
N VAL A 130 -16.03 0.82 -2.24
CA VAL A 130 -16.71 1.38 -1.06
C VAL A 130 -17.32 2.74 -1.36
N ASP A 131 -16.76 3.48 -2.33
CA ASP A 131 -17.27 4.78 -2.76
C ASP A 131 -18.41 4.65 -3.79
N PRO A 132 -19.63 5.12 -3.49
CA PRO A 132 -20.75 5.02 -4.42
C PRO A 132 -20.53 5.71 -5.77
N ALA A 133 -19.86 6.86 -5.78
CA ALA A 133 -19.62 7.63 -7.00
C ALA A 133 -18.56 6.97 -7.89
N LEU A 134 -17.47 6.45 -7.29
CA LEU A 134 -16.48 5.66 -8.04
C LEU A 134 -17.09 4.35 -8.54
N SER A 135 -17.89 3.66 -7.72
CA SER A 135 -18.55 2.41 -8.10
C SER A 135 -19.42 2.59 -9.34
N GLU A 136 -20.20 3.68 -9.39
CA GLU A 136 -21.05 3.97 -10.55
C GLU A 136 -20.24 4.36 -11.80
N ARG A 137 -19.19 5.18 -11.62
CA ARG A 137 -18.26 5.53 -12.71
C ARG A 137 -17.60 4.29 -13.31
N ALA A 138 -17.11 3.39 -12.46
CA ALA A 138 -16.47 2.14 -12.87
C ALA A 138 -17.44 1.23 -13.63
N ARG A 139 -18.68 1.05 -13.13
CA ARG A 139 -19.73 0.31 -13.87
C ARG A 139 -19.97 0.88 -15.25
N GLY A 140 -20.05 2.21 -15.36
CA GLY A 140 -20.20 2.90 -16.63
C GLY A 140 -19.03 2.63 -17.58
N ALA A 141 -17.79 2.71 -17.08
CA ALA A 141 -16.59 2.43 -17.87
C ALA A 141 -16.51 0.98 -18.34
N LEU A 142 -16.73 0.02 -17.43
CA LEU A 142 -16.78 -1.41 -17.73
C LEU A 142 -17.81 -1.73 -18.82
N ARG A 143 -19.03 -1.18 -18.69
CA ARG A 143 -20.10 -1.36 -19.69
C ARG A 143 -19.71 -0.79 -21.06
N ARG A 144 -19.16 0.42 -21.11
CA ARG A 144 -18.70 1.04 -22.37
C ARG A 144 -17.57 0.27 -23.03
N ALA A 145 -16.68 -0.33 -22.23
CA ALA A 145 -15.58 -1.16 -22.70
C ALA A 145 -16.02 -2.59 -23.06
N GLY A 146 -17.29 -2.96 -22.87
CA GLY A 146 -17.83 -4.27 -23.24
C GLY A 146 -17.58 -5.39 -22.21
N TYR A 147 -17.18 -5.05 -20.98
CA TYR A 147 -16.87 -6.03 -19.94
C TYR A 147 -18.05 -6.23 -18.97
N ALA A 148 -18.59 -7.46 -18.95
CA ALA A 148 -19.60 -7.88 -17.98
C ALA A 148 -18.95 -8.31 -16.66
N VAL A 149 -18.76 -7.36 -15.75
CA VAL A 149 -18.14 -7.56 -14.43
C VAL A 149 -19.15 -7.37 -13.30
N GLY A 150 -19.11 -8.22 -12.29
CA GLY A 150 -19.90 -8.06 -11.07
C GLY A 150 -19.33 -6.96 -10.16
N ALA A 151 -19.50 -5.69 -10.54
CA ALA A 151 -19.04 -4.53 -9.78
C ALA A 151 -20.08 -4.11 -8.72
N VAL A 152 -19.73 -4.24 -7.45
CA VAL A 152 -20.62 -4.05 -6.30
C VAL A 152 -20.15 -2.87 -5.46
N CYS A 153 -21.08 -1.99 -5.07
CA CYS A 153 -20.79 -0.94 -4.10
C CYS A 153 -20.90 -1.58 -2.70
N ALA A 154 -19.78 -1.85 -2.07
CA ALA A 154 -19.72 -2.55 -0.78
C ALA A 154 -18.37 -2.30 -0.10
N ASP A 155 -18.36 -2.47 1.22
CA ASP A 155 -17.13 -2.48 1.98
C ASP A 155 -16.31 -3.74 1.68
N GLY A 156 -15.10 -3.52 1.15
CA GLY A 156 -14.15 -4.57 0.82
C GLY A 156 -13.60 -5.33 2.03
N ALA A 157 -13.61 -4.75 3.24
CA ALA A 157 -13.16 -5.43 4.45
C ALA A 157 -14.01 -6.68 4.75
N LEU A 158 -15.30 -6.63 4.40
CA LEU A 158 -16.26 -7.71 4.60
C LEU A 158 -16.24 -8.77 3.48
N GLY A 159 -15.45 -8.54 2.42
CA GLY A 159 -15.45 -9.37 1.23
C GLY A 159 -16.83 -9.45 0.55
N TYR A 160 -17.08 -10.54 -0.18
CA TYR A 160 -18.36 -10.80 -0.82
C TYR A 160 -18.77 -12.27 -0.70
N PRO A 161 -19.39 -12.68 0.42
CA PRO A 161 -19.62 -14.09 0.73
C PRO A 161 -20.57 -14.80 -0.26
N ARG A 162 -21.45 -14.05 -0.94
CA ARG A 162 -22.45 -14.60 -1.88
C ARG A 162 -21.84 -15.41 -3.04
N ARG A 163 -20.58 -15.17 -3.37
CA ARG A 163 -19.87 -15.89 -4.45
C ARG A 163 -18.59 -16.59 -3.97
N ALA A 164 -18.35 -16.61 -2.66
CA ALA A 164 -17.32 -17.44 -2.07
C ALA A 164 -17.62 -18.94 -2.35
N PRO A 165 -16.60 -19.82 -2.30
CA PRO A 165 -15.19 -19.50 -2.07
C PRO A 165 -14.50 -18.93 -3.32
N TYR A 166 -13.44 -18.15 -3.09
CA TYR A 166 -12.58 -17.58 -4.14
C TYR A 166 -11.21 -18.25 -4.15
N PRO A 167 -10.78 -18.93 -5.23
CA PRO A 167 -9.40 -19.42 -5.35
C PRO A 167 -8.38 -18.28 -5.38
N ARG A 168 -8.81 -17.05 -5.66
CA ARG A 168 -7.95 -15.88 -5.85
C ARG A 168 -8.64 -14.63 -5.31
N ILE A 169 -7.97 -13.92 -4.41
CA ILE A 169 -8.40 -12.63 -3.89
C ILE A 169 -7.27 -11.63 -4.11
N ILE A 170 -7.59 -10.46 -4.63
CA ILE A 170 -6.64 -9.36 -4.78
C ILE A 170 -7.23 -8.08 -4.22
N ALA A 171 -6.44 -7.32 -3.46
CA ALA A 171 -6.80 -5.97 -3.06
C ALA A 171 -5.87 -4.97 -3.74
N THR A 172 -6.46 -4.00 -4.43
CA THR A 172 -5.82 -2.85 -5.08
C THR A 172 -5.89 -1.60 -4.20
N CYS A 173 -6.00 -1.81 -2.89
CA CYS A 173 -5.79 -0.86 -1.81
C CYS A 173 -4.94 -1.56 -0.73
N ALA A 174 -4.22 -0.77 0.06
CA ALA A 174 -3.36 -1.29 1.10
C ALA A 174 -4.12 -1.56 2.40
N VAL A 175 -3.63 -2.53 3.15
CA VAL A 175 -4.11 -2.84 4.50
C VAL A 175 -2.96 -2.77 5.51
N ARG A 176 -3.34 -2.56 6.77
CA ARG A 176 -2.51 -2.69 7.97
C ARG A 176 -2.75 -4.03 8.66
N ALA A 177 -3.96 -4.57 8.51
CA ALA A 177 -4.31 -5.92 8.92
C ALA A 177 -5.16 -6.59 7.83
N ILE A 178 -4.87 -7.85 7.54
CA ILE A 178 -5.64 -8.69 6.62
C ILE A 178 -7.04 -8.90 7.22
N PRO A 179 -8.12 -8.47 6.55
CA PRO A 179 -9.47 -8.73 7.05
C PRO A 179 -9.76 -10.24 7.15
N PRO A 180 -10.30 -10.74 8.28
CA PRO A 180 -10.60 -12.16 8.45
C PRO A 180 -11.50 -12.73 7.35
N ALA A 181 -12.45 -11.92 6.86
CA ALA A 181 -13.36 -12.27 5.79
C ALA A 181 -12.63 -12.69 4.50
N TRP A 182 -11.43 -12.17 4.22
CA TRP A 182 -10.66 -12.55 3.03
C TRP A 182 -10.16 -13.99 3.16
N ILE A 183 -9.71 -14.40 4.35
CA ILE A 183 -9.25 -15.77 4.61
C ILE A 183 -10.43 -16.73 4.60
N GLU A 184 -11.51 -16.39 5.29
CA GLU A 184 -12.73 -17.21 5.39
C GLU A 184 -13.41 -17.44 4.03
N GLN A 185 -13.35 -16.45 3.14
CA GLN A 185 -13.96 -16.53 1.80
C GLN A 185 -13.00 -17.04 0.73
N CYS A 186 -11.72 -17.19 1.03
CA CYS A 186 -10.76 -17.76 0.10
C CYS A 186 -10.82 -19.30 0.16
N ALA A 187 -10.78 -19.96 -1.00
CA ALA A 187 -10.74 -21.42 -1.06
C ALA A 187 -9.49 -21.94 -0.36
N PRO A 188 -9.51 -23.13 0.27
CA PRO A 188 -8.29 -23.77 0.78
C PRO A 188 -7.21 -23.90 -0.31
N GLY A 189 -5.97 -23.53 -0.01
CA GLY A 189 -4.88 -23.45 -1.00
C GLY A 189 -5.02 -22.30 -2.01
N GLY A 190 -6.01 -21.43 -1.82
CA GLY A 190 -6.21 -20.21 -2.59
C GLY A 190 -5.17 -19.15 -2.25
N VAL A 191 -5.08 -18.14 -3.12
CA VAL A 191 -4.06 -17.09 -3.03
C VAL A 191 -4.74 -15.75 -2.73
N ILE A 192 -4.19 -15.02 -1.75
CA ILE A 192 -4.54 -13.64 -1.44
C ILE A 192 -3.33 -12.75 -1.75
N VAL A 193 -3.53 -11.71 -2.57
CA VAL A 193 -2.50 -10.70 -2.88
C VAL A 193 -2.97 -9.33 -2.46
N THR A 194 -2.19 -8.63 -1.65
CA THR A 194 -2.54 -7.28 -1.21
C THR A 194 -1.29 -6.50 -0.81
N PRO A 195 -1.24 -5.18 -1.03
CA PRO A 195 -0.29 -4.32 -0.36
C PRO A 195 -0.56 -4.32 1.15
N TRP A 196 0.46 -4.63 1.94
CA TRP A 196 0.39 -4.63 3.39
C TRP A 196 1.49 -3.73 3.95
N GLY A 197 1.17 -2.92 4.95
CA GLY A 197 2.18 -2.09 5.60
C GLY A 197 1.77 -1.50 6.94
N THR A 198 2.77 -0.96 7.62
CA THR A 198 2.71 -0.59 9.03
C THR A 198 2.44 0.90 9.22
N HIS A 199 2.21 1.33 10.46
CA HIS A 199 2.02 2.76 10.77
C HIS A 199 3.29 3.60 10.59
N TRP A 200 4.44 2.97 10.35
CA TRP A 200 5.74 3.61 10.22
C TRP A 200 5.79 4.63 9.08
N GLY A 201 5.15 4.31 7.96
CA GLY A 201 5.07 5.19 6.80
C GLY A 201 4.12 4.65 5.74
N ASN A 202 4.17 5.22 4.55
CA ASN A 202 3.35 4.78 3.41
C ASN A 202 4.05 3.69 2.55
N GLY A 203 5.31 3.39 2.85
CA GLY A 203 6.04 2.30 2.19
C GLY A 203 5.48 0.95 2.64
N ASP A 204 4.74 0.32 1.74
CA ASP A 204 4.13 -1.00 1.92
C ASP A 204 4.93 -2.06 1.16
N ALA A 205 4.57 -3.32 1.35
CA ALA A 205 5.01 -4.41 0.51
C ALA A 205 3.82 -5.27 0.08
N VAL A 206 3.82 -5.73 -1.17
CA VAL A 206 2.83 -6.69 -1.64
C VAL A 206 3.10 -8.01 -0.92
N VAL A 207 2.11 -8.55 -0.21
CA VAL A 207 2.15 -9.89 0.37
C VAL A 207 1.36 -10.86 -0.51
N LYS A 208 1.93 -12.06 -0.72
CA LYS A 208 1.24 -13.20 -1.35
C LYS A 208 1.03 -14.27 -0.29
N LEU A 209 -0.21 -14.43 0.16
CA LEU A 209 -0.59 -15.43 1.16
C LEU A 209 -1.25 -16.63 0.48
N VAL A 210 -0.97 -17.81 0.99
CA VAL A 210 -1.68 -19.05 0.65
C VAL A 210 -2.52 -19.46 1.84
N THR A 211 -3.80 -19.72 1.62
CA THR A 211 -4.70 -20.18 2.68
C THR A 211 -4.45 -21.64 3.04
N ALA A 212 -4.45 -21.92 4.33
CA ALA A 212 -4.28 -23.28 4.84
C ALA A 212 -5.47 -24.17 4.46
N ALA A 213 -5.25 -25.49 4.46
CA ALA A 213 -6.28 -26.48 4.15
C ALA A 213 -7.53 -26.38 5.05
N ASN A 214 -7.37 -25.86 6.27
CA ASN A 214 -8.46 -25.67 7.22
C ASN A 214 -9.29 -24.38 6.97
N GLY A 215 -8.87 -23.51 6.05
CA GLY A 215 -9.54 -22.24 5.74
C GLY A 215 -9.53 -21.21 6.87
N ARG A 216 -8.67 -21.38 7.89
CA ARG A 216 -8.63 -20.51 9.09
C ARG A 216 -7.38 -19.66 9.20
N SER A 217 -6.34 -19.97 8.43
CA SER A 217 -5.10 -19.20 8.41
C SER A 217 -4.58 -19.05 7.00
N ALA A 218 -3.69 -18.07 6.82
CA ALA A 218 -2.97 -17.87 5.57
C ALA A 218 -1.52 -17.47 5.89
N THR A 219 -0.58 -17.92 5.07
CA THR A 219 0.85 -17.62 5.26
C THR A 219 1.54 -17.41 3.91
N GLY A 220 2.57 -16.58 3.87
CA GLY A 220 3.41 -16.41 2.69
C GLY A 220 4.33 -15.20 2.76
N HIS A 221 5.06 -14.97 1.67
CA HIS A 221 6.12 -13.96 1.58
C HIS A 221 5.62 -12.63 1.04
N PHE A 222 6.35 -11.56 1.36
CA PHE A 222 6.28 -10.34 0.58
C PHE A 222 7.00 -10.52 -0.76
N VAL A 223 6.57 -9.80 -1.80
CA VAL A 223 7.10 -9.97 -3.17
C VAL A 223 7.69 -8.69 -3.75
N GLY A 224 7.51 -7.55 -3.08
CA GLY A 224 8.13 -6.29 -3.49
C GLY A 224 7.48 -5.07 -2.85
N PRO A 225 8.20 -3.93 -2.81
CA PRO A 225 7.68 -2.70 -2.23
C PRO A 225 6.65 -2.02 -3.13
N VAL A 226 5.66 -1.38 -2.51
CA VAL A 226 4.62 -0.58 -3.17
C VAL A 226 4.13 0.52 -2.24
N GLU A 227 3.33 1.45 -2.76
CA GLU A 227 2.62 2.44 -1.95
C GLU A 227 1.18 2.53 -2.48
N PHE A 228 0.20 2.31 -1.61
CA PHE A 228 -1.21 2.34 -1.97
C PHE A 228 -2.01 3.14 -0.95
N MET A 229 -3.14 3.70 -1.39
CA MET A 229 -4.14 4.24 -0.48
C MET A 229 -4.61 3.13 0.45
N LYS A 230 -4.72 3.43 1.75
CA LYS A 230 -5.26 2.47 2.72
C LYS A 230 -6.75 2.26 2.49
N LEU A 231 -7.18 1.01 2.68
CA LEU A 231 -8.59 0.64 2.88
C LEU A 231 -9.22 1.64 3.85
N ARG A 232 -10.40 2.16 3.53
CA ARG A 232 -10.98 3.33 4.22
C ARG A 232 -11.02 3.15 5.74
N ASP A 233 -11.47 1.99 6.19
CA ASP A 233 -11.60 1.65 7.62
C ASP A 233 -10.25 1.45 8.35
N GLN A 234 -9.14 1.35 7.60
CA GLN A 234 -7.78 1.21 8.14
C GLN A 234 -6.92 2.47 7.95
N ARG A 235 -7.53 3.58 7.52
CA ARG A 235 -6.90 4.90 7.55
C ARG A 235 -6.76 5.35 9.00
N GLN A 236 -5.73 6.13 9.27
CA GLN A 236 -5.55 6.79 10.57
C GLN A 236 -5.60 8.30 10.37
N PRO A 237 -6.20 9.05 11.29
CA PRO A 237 -6.07 10.49 11.28
C PRO A 237 -4.59 10.88 11.44
N PRO A 238 -4.16 12.01 10.86
CA PRO A 238 -2.80 12.49 11.05
C PRO A 238 -2.50 12.72 12.53
N VAL A 239 -1.34 12.23 12.98
CA VAL A 239 -0.84 12.47 14.34
C VAL A 239 -0.69 13.97 14.57
N GLN A 240 -1.27 14.47 15.65
CA GLN A 240 -1.14 15.87 16.07
C GLN A 240 0.00 15.97 17.09
N HIS A 241 1.08 16.67 16.73
CA HIS A 241 2.27 16.82 17.57
C HIS A 241 1.96 17.28 19.00
N LYS A 242 1.05 18.25 19.14
CA LYS A 242 0.60 18.83 20.43
C LYS A 242 -0.05 17.81 21.38
N ASP A 243 -0.52 16.68 20.87
CA ASP A 243 -1.15 15.63 21.69
C ASP A 243 -0.10 14.71 22.34
N TYR A 244 1.18 14.85 21.96
CA TYR A 244 2.31 14.05 22.44
C TYR A 244 3.32 14.92 23.19
N VAL A 245 3.67 16.07 22.61
CA VAL A 245 4.72 16.94 23.13
C VAL A 245 4.07 18.16 23.77
N THR A 246 4.10 18.20 25.10
CA THR A 246 3.63 19.33 25.89
C THR A 246 4.80 20.08 26.52
N PRO A 247 4.68 21.39 26.79
CA PRO A 247 5.77 22.19 27.36
C PRO A 247 6.30 21.65 28.70
N ASP A 248 5.42 21.05 29.50
CA ASP A 248 5.72 20.56 30.85
C ASP A 248 6.06 19.05 30.88
N ALA A 249 6.08 18.37 29.73
CA ALA A 249 6.42 16.95 29.69
C ALA A 249 7.88 16.72 30.10
N GLU A 250 8.09 15.84 31.07
CA GLU A 250 9.40 15.29 31.36
C GLU A 250 9.94 14.60 30.10
N ARG A 251 11.17 14.94 29.73
CA ARG A 251 11.86 14.33 28.59
C ARG A 251 13.27 13.98 29.00
N GLU A 252 13.76 12.90 28.46
CA GLU A 252 15.17 12.55 28.54
C GLU A 252 15.90 13.01 27.29
N GLU A 253 17.17 13.35 27.46
CA GLU A 253 18.06 13.75 26.39
C GLU A 253 19.25 12.81 26.35
N ARG A 254 19.59 12.32 25.15
CA ARG A 254 20.76 11.48 24.92
C ARG A 254 21.32 11.69 23.52
N THR A 255 22.46 11.05 23.27
CA THR A 255 23.05 10.96 21.94
C THR A 255 22.88 9.55 21.36
N SER A 256 22.86 9.49 20.03
CA SER A 256 22.78 8.27 19.22
C SER A 256 23.93 8.27 18.21
N SER A 257 24.48 7.09 17.95
CA SER A 257 25.51 6.89 16.91
C SER A 257 24.92 6.70 15.52
N LEU A 258 23.61 6.43 15.38
CA LEU A 258 22.95 6.34 14.08
C LEU A 258 23.03 7.68 13.35
N THR A 259 23.53 7.64 12.12
CA THR A 259 23.60 8.79 11.21
C THR A 259 22.33 8.92 10.35
N ALA A 260 22.18 10.07 9.70
CA ALA A 260 21.06 10.31 8.78
C ALA A 260 21.05 9.33 7.61
N ASP A 261 22.23 9.06 7.03
CA ASP A 261 22.40 8.16 5.88
C ASP A 261 22.06 6.70 6.23
N GLU A 262 22.34 6.29 7.47
CA GLU A 262 22.00 4.95 7.96
C GLU A 262 20.51 4.78 8.27
N PHE A 263 19.80 5.86 8.60
CA PHE A 263 18.43 5.79 9.12
C PHE A 263 17.35 6.24 8.14
N LEU A 264 17.57 7.31 7.35
CA LEU A 264 16.48 7.92 6.58
C LEU A 264 16.01 7.03 5.43
N GLY A 265 16.97 6.43 4.72
CA GLY A 265 16.76 5.57 3.56
C GLY A 265 16.11 6.27 2.37
N ASP A 266 16.13 5.62 1.22
CA ASP A 266 15.40 6.06 0.03
C ASP A 266 13.92 5.65 0.08
N ARG A 267 13.13 6.14 -0.89
CA ARG A 267 11.76 5.69 -1.10
C ARG A 267 11.76 4.18 -1.41
N PHE A 268 11.11 3.39 -0.56
CA PHE A 268 11.09 1.91 -0.59
C PHE A 268 12.34 1.19 -0.06
N ASP A 269 13.15 1.83 0.77
CA ASP A 269 14.24 1.17 1.48
C ASP A 269 13.71 0.02 2.39
N PRO A 270 14.19 -1.23 2.25
CA PRO A 270 13.81 -2.36 3.10
C PRO A 270 14.03 -2.12 4.60
N LEU A 271 14.97 -1.25 5.00
CA LEU A 271 15.15 -0.87 6.39
C LEU A 271 13.89 -0.20 6.95
N GLN A 272 13.24 0.68 6.20
CA GLN A 272 12.01 1.36 6.68
C GLN A 272 10.88 0.36 6.89
N PHE A 273 10.78 -0.63 6.02
CA PHE A 273 9.81 -1.72 6.19
C PHE A 273 10.13 -2.55 7.44
N ALA A 274 11.39 -2.96 7.61
CA ALA A 274 11.84 -3.72 8.78
C ALA A 274 11.65 -2.95 10.10
N LEU A 275 11.92 -1.64 10.12
CA LEU A 275 11.66 -0.77 11.27
C LEU A 275 10.17 -0.74 11.60
N GLY A 276 9.30 -0.62 10.59
CA GLY A 276 7.87 -0.66 10.81
C GLY A 276 7.36 -1.99 11.37
N LEU A 277 7.98 -3.11 11.01
CA LEU A 277 7.64 -4.43 11.57
C LEU A 277 8.13 -4.60 13.02
N ARG A 278 9.23 -3.95 13.39
CA ARG A 278 9.92 -4.17 14.68
C ARG A 278 9.68 -3.09 15.73
N VAL A 279 9.19 -1.91 15.30
CA VAL A 279 8.75 -0.82 16.16
C VAL A 279 7.25 -0.65 15.97
N PRO A 280 6.43 -1.60 16.49
CA PRO A 280 5.01 -1.68 16.18
C PRO A 280 4.26 -0.45 16.72
N GLN A 281 3.13 -0.15 16.06
CA GLN A 281 2.25 0.95 16.43
C GLN A 281 2.99 2.31 16.55
N CYS A 282 4.01 2.52 15.73
CA CYS A 282 4.78 3.76 15.70
C CYS A 282 4.60 4.50 14.36
N VAL A 283 4.38 5.80 14.42
CA VAL A 283 4.35 6.70 13.26
C VAL A 283 5.67 7.45 13.17
N ARG A 284 6.30 7.44 11.99
CA ARG A 284 7.50 8.25 11.70
C ARG A 284 7.12 9.49 10.90
N VAL A 285 7.59 10.65 11.34
CA VAL A 285 7.44 11.93 10.63
C VAL A 285 8.83 12.53 10.43
N VAL A 286 9.26 12.63 9.17
CA VAL A 286 10.52 13.29 8.79
C VAL A 286 10.19 14.75 8.47
N ALA A 287 10.72 15.69 9.26
CA ALA A 287 10.54 17.10 8.99
C ALA A 287 11.40 17.55 7.80
N THR A 288 10.94 18.57 7.08
CA THR A 288 11.73 19.22 6.04
C THR A 288 13.04 19.74 6.63
N PRO A 289 14.20 19.44 6.02
CA PRO A 289 15.48 19.97 6.51
C PRO A 289 15.51 21.50 6.50
N GLU A 290 16.00 22.10 7.58
CA GLU A 290 16.18 23.54 7.73
C GLU A 290 17.55 23.82 8.37
N ASP A 291 18.36 24.69 7.77
CA ASP A 291 19.72 25.03 8.23
C ASP A 291 20.62 23.82 8.55
N GLY A 292 20.53 22.77 7.71
CA GLY A 292 21.30 21.53 7.88
C GLY A 292 20.84 20.65 9.06
N ARG A 293 19.65 20.96 9.62
CA ARG A 293 19.01 20.19 10.69
C ARG A 293 17.82 19.44 10.13
N GLN A 294 17.71 18.16 10.46
CA GLN A 294 16.60 17.33 10.04
C GLN A 294 16.02 16.58 11.24
N PRO A 295 14.96 17.13 11.87
CA PRO A 295 14.21 16.43 12.90
C PRO A 295 13.45 15.23 12.33
N VAL A 296 13.52 14.09 13.01
CA VAL A 296 12.64 12.94 12.80
C VAL A 296 11.89 12.67 14.09
N TRP A 297 10.57 12.69 13.99
CA TRP A 297 9.68 12.39 15.10
C TRP A 297 9.13 10.97 14.99
N LEU A 298 9.06 10.29 16.14
CA LEU A 298 8.41 9.02 16.33
C LEU A 298 7.28 9.19 17.34
N TYR A 299 6.11 8.64 17.04
CA TYR A 299 4.93 8.71 17.90
C TYR A 299 4.31 7.33 18.09
N SER A 300 4.22 6.87 19.34
CA SER A 300 3.57 5.61 19.71
C SER A 300 2.05 5.79 19.75
N LEU A 301 1.33 5.04 18.91
CA LEU A 301 -0.12 5.01 18.88
C LEU A 301 -0.72 4.26 20.09
N ALA A 302 0.11 3.53 20.86
CA ALA A 302 -0.33 2.69 21.97
C ALA A 302 -0.44 3.44 23.29
N ASP A 303 0.54 4.29 23.59
CA ASP A 303 0.81 4.77 24.96
C ASP A 303 1.29 6.23 25.02
N ARG A 304 1.20 6.97 23.92
CA ARG A 304 1.63 8.37 23.80
C ARG A 304 3.13 8.62 24.02
N SER A 305 3.96 7.58 24.02
CA SER A 305 5.41 7.76 23.95
C SER A 305 5.81 8.47 22.66
N TRP A 306 6.87 9.27 22.71
CA TRP A 306 7.44 9.93 21.54
C TRP A 306 8.97 10.00 21.62
N ALA A 307 9.59 10.11 20.46
CA ALA A 307 11.00 10.45 20.34
C ALA A 307 11.22 11.46 19.21
N CYS A 308 12.25 12.29 19.35
CA CYS A 308 12.74 13.22 18.35
C CYS A 308 14.24 13.01 18.18
N ALA A 309 14.65 12.52 17.01
CA ALA A 309 16.05 12.45 16.62
C ALA A 309 16.38 13.62 15.70
N LEU A 310 17.40 14.39 16.06
CA LEU A 310 17.83 15.56 15.33
C LEU A 310 19.18 15.31 14.68
N PHE A 311 19.14 15.07 13.38
CA PHE A 311 20.33 14.94 12.55
C PHE A 311 20.91 16.31 12.21
N LYS A 312 22.23 16.47 12.34
CA LYS A 312 22.98 17.72 12.09
C LYS A 312 24.31 17.42 11.39
N GLY A 313 24.26 17.18 10.09
CA GLY A 313 25.43 16.77 9.31
C GLY A 313 26.10 15.52 9.92
N GLN A 314 27.39 15.61 10.22
CA GLN A 314 28.20 14.51 10.79
C GLN A 314 28.27 14.52 12.33
N GLN A 315 27.50 15.38 13.01
CA GLN A 315 27.47 15.40 14.47
C GLN A 315 26.70 14.18 15.02
N PRO A 316 27.02 13.71 16.25
CA PRO A 316 26.20 12.72 16.93
C PRO A 316 24.75 13.17 16.98
N THR A 317 23.84 12.24 16.67
CA THR A 317 22.40 12.51 16.62
C THR A 317 21.91 12.81 18.03
N GLN A 318 21.32 13.99 18.23
CA GLN A 318 20.68 14.35 19.48
C GLN A 318 19.29 13.74 19.52
N VAL A 319 18.93 13.10 20.63
CA VAL A 319 17.66 12.39 20.79
C VAL A 319 16.98 12.89 22.05
N TRP A 320 15.73 13.31 21.91
CA TRP A 320 14.81 13.55 23.02
C TRP A 320 13.71 12.51 23.00
N GLU A 321 13.36 11.93 24.14
CA GLU A 321 12.26 10.97 24.21
C GLU A 321 11.49 11.08 25.54
N SER A 322 10.22 10.68 25.50
CA SER A 322 9.32 10.69 26.65
C SER A 322 8.29 9.57 26.52
N GLY A 323 7.79 9.11 27.67
CA GLY A 323 6.77 8.07 27.79
C GLY A 323 7.31 6.68 28.14
N PRO A 324 6.41 5.70 28.31
CA PRO A 324 6.77 4.34 28.75
C PRO A 324 7.67 3.57 27.77
N ARG A 325 7.59 3.85 26.46
CA ARG A 325 8.43 3.22 25.43
C ARG A 325 9.61 4.10 25.05
N ARG A 326 10.76 3.44 24.92
CA ARG A 326 12.00 4.04 24.41
C ARG A 326 12.10 3.89 22.90
N LEU A 327 11.28 4.64 22.16
CA LEU A 327 11.10 4.44 20.73
C LEU A 327 12.43 4.55 19.95
N TRP A 328 13.33 5.45 20.34
CA TRP A 328 14.62 5.55 19.64
C TRP A 328 15.55 4.38 19.95
N ALA A 329 15.50 3.84 21.18
CA ALA A 329 16.25 2.64 21.53
C ALA A 329 15.73 1.40 20.78
N GLU A 330 14.41 1.31 20.55
CA GLU A 330 13.81 0.27 19.71
C GLU A 330 14.28 0.38 18.24
N VAL A 331 14.41 1.61 17.71
CA VAL A 331 15.00 1.87 16.39
C VAL A 331 16.46 1.43 16.33
N GLU A 332 17.30 1.85 17.27
CA GLU A 332 18.71 1.46 17.32
C GLU A 332 18.88 -0.06 17.38
N SER A 333 18.11 -0.72 18.24
CA SER A 333 18.08 -2.19 18.35
C SER A 333 17.66 -2.85 17.03
N SER A 334 16.66 -2.29 16.35
CA SER A 334 16.17 -2.80 15.07
C SER A 334 17.14 -2.58 13.91
N CYS A 335 17.83 -1.45 13.85
CA CYS A 335 18.91 -1.20 12.89
C CYS A 335 20.07 -2.17 13.11
N ALA A 336 20.49 -2.38 14.37
CA ALA A 336 21.53 -3.35 14.70
C ALA A 336 21.13 -4.78 14.30
N TRP A 337 19.88 -5.17 14.55
CA TRP A 337 19.31 -6.44 14.12
C TRP A 337 19.30 -6.58 12.58
N TRP A 338 18.86 -5.55 11.86
CA TRP A 338 18.82 -5.58 10.40
C TRP A 338 20.22 -5.74 9.78
N ASN A 339 21.21 -5.01 10.33
CA ASN A 339 22.60 -5.14 9.94
C ASN A 339 23.15 -6.55 10.22
N SER A 340 22.86 -7.13 11.39
CA SER A 340 23.35 -8.47 11.76
C SER A 340 22.73 -9.60 10.94
N HIS A 341 21.56 -9.36 10.32
CA HIS A 341 20.87 -10.32 9.44
C HIS A 341 21.17 -10.12 7.95
N GLY A 342 22.19 -9.33 7.63
CA GLY A 342 22.66 -9.12 6.26
C GLY A 342 21.76 -8.21 5.44
N LYS A 343 21.09 -7.25 6.09
CA LYS A 343 20.25 -6.23 5.43
C LYS A 343 19.16 -6.85 4.54
N PRO A 344 18.28 -7.70 5.10
CA PRO A 344 17.29 -8.44 4.32
C PRO A 344 16.41 -7.49 3.49
N ALA A 345 16.18 -7.90 2.24
CA ALA A 345 15.18 -7.29 1.36
C ALA A 345 13.76 -7.75 1.73
N HIS A 346 12.75 -7.11 1.14
CA HIS A 346 11.33 -7.38 1.43
C HIS A 346 10.94 -8.85 1.28
N ASP A 347 11.47 -9.55 0.28
CA ASP A 347 11.14 -10.94 -0.06
C ASP A 347 11.56 -11.99 0.99
N ARG A 348 12.56 -11.65 1.82
CA ARG A 348 12.94 -12.46 2.97
C ARG A 348 11.95 -12.37 4.13
N PHE A 349 11.11 -11.35 4.16
CA PHE A 349 10.05 -11.26 5.14
C PHE A 349 8.81 -12.02 4.67
N GLY A 350 8.01 -12.46 5.63
CA GLY A 350 6.67 -12.94 5.35
C GLY A 350 5.71 -12.69 6.50
N LEU A 351 4.46 -13.10 6.28
CA LEU A 351 3.34 -12.86 7.17
C LEU A 351 2.56 -14.15 7.36
N THR A 352 2.17 -14.43 8.60
CA THR A 352 1.21 -15.47 8.95
C THR A 352 0.03 -14.82 9.65
N VAL A 353 -1.18 -15.17 9.19
CA VAL A 353 -2.43 -14.65 9.74
C VAL A 353 -3.28 -15.82 10.22
N THR A 354 -3.76 -15.72 11.45
CA THR A 354 -4.69 -16.65 12.08
C THR A 354 -5.95 -15.90 12.51
N PRO A 355 -6.98 -16.57 13.06
CA PRO A 355 -8.18 -15.89 13.54
C PRO A 355 -7.94 -14.95 14.74
N HIS A 356 -6.77 -15.04 15.40
CA HIS A 356 -6.49 -14.32 16.64
C HIS A 356 -5.30 -13.38 16.56
N GLU A 357 -4.38 -13.60 15.62
CA GLU A 357 -3.13 -12.84 15.54
C GLU A 357 -2.59 -12.77 14.11
N GLN A 358 -1.73 -11.78 13.89
CA GLN A 358 -0.85 -11.69 12.73
C GLN A 358 0.59 -11.62 13.22
N THR A 359 1.46 -12.40 12.58
CA THR A 359 2.87 -12.41 12.89
C THR A 359 3.69 -12.22 11.63
N ALA A 360 4.63 -11.29 11.66
CA ALA A 360 5.65 -11.19 10.64
C ALA A 360 6.84 -12.07 11.01
N TRP A 361 7.59 -12.50 10.01
CA TRP A 361 8.74 -13.37 10.20
C TRP A 361 9.83 -13.10 9.17
N LEU A 362 11.06 -13.54 9.48
CA LEU A 362 12.21 -13.51 8.57
C LEU A 362 12.59 -14.93 8.17
N ASP A 363 12.63 -15.18 6.86
CA ASP A 363 12.94 -16.43 6.14
C ASP A 363 12.00 -17.62 6.42
N SER A 364 11.59 -17.83 7.68
CA SER A 364 10.71 -18.90 8.11
C SER A 364 9.71 -18.42 9.16
N PRO A 365 8.44 -18.91 9.14
CA PRO A 365 7.46 -18.69 10.20
C PRO A 365 7.90 -19.08 11.62
N ASP A 366 8.97 -19.87 11.79
CA ASP A 366 9.51 -20.19 13.11
C ASP A 366 10.19 -18.98 13.78
N ASN A 367 10.66 -18.01 12.99
CA ASN A 367 11.32 -16.79 13.44
C ASN A 367 10.36 -15.60 13.36
N HIS A 368 9.28 -15.64 14.14
CA HIS A 368 8.19 -14.68 14.04
C HIS A 368 8.05 -13.74 15.24
N TRP A 369 7.36 -12.64 15.02
CA TRP A 369 6.95 -11.67 16.05
C TRP A 369 5.58 -11.07 15.70
N PRO A 370 4.80 -10.63 16.70
CA PRO A 370 3.50 -10.00 16.46
C PRO A 370 3.65 -8.66 15.74
N VAL A 371 2.69 -8.32 14.89
CA VAL A 371 2.64 -7.05 14.12
C VAL A 371 1.30 -6.34 14.20
#